data_AF-A0A355TTW0-F1
#
_entry.id   AF-A0A355TTW0-F1
#
_cell.length_a   1.000
_cell.length_b   1.000
_cell.length_c   1.000
_cell.angle_alpha   90.00
_cell.angle_beta   90.00
_cell.angle_gamma   90.00
#
_symmetry.space_group_name_H-M   'P 1'
#
loop_
_entity.id
_entity.type
_entity.pdbx_description
1 polymer ?
#
loop_
_entity_poly.entity_id
_entity_poly.type
_entity_poly.pdbx_seq_one_letter_code
_entity_poly.pdbx_strand_id
1 'polypeptide(L)'
;MLRLKEAVVVEGRYDKIKLKSLVDAPVIETNGFRVFSDKEKQNLIRKIADTRGILVLTDSDGAGFVIRNFLRGVVDKSKIKHCYIPQIEGKEKRKSQKGREGLLGVEGVSDDIIINAIKASGATIIGEEEKMSDDITKPDLFYLGLTGAENAEKNRKKLLSYLNLPSYLSTNAMLTALNCLYSLGELKNLCEKIL
;
A
#
# COMPACT_ATOMS: atom_id res chain seq x y z
N MET A 1 -4.27 19.69 -3.00
CA MET A 1 -3.83 18.66 -2.03
C MET A 1 -5.02 17.77 -1.70
N LEU A 2 -4.81 16.45 -1.61
CA LEU A 2 -5.82 15.48 -1.17
C LEU A 2 -6.00 15.59 0.33
N ARG A 3 -7.24 15.80 0.79
CA ARG A 3 -7.54 15.90 2.21
C ARG A 3 -7.92 14.52 2.75
N LEU A 4 -7.08 13.93 3.60
CA LEU A 4 -7.31 12.56 4.09
C LEU A 4 -7.81 12.58 5.54
N LYS A 5 -8.76 11.69 5.84
CA LYS A 5 -9.17 11.44 7.22
C LYS A 5 -8.04 10.79 8.01
N GLU A 6 -7.41 9.77 7.44
CA GLU A 6 -6.33 9.00 8.05
C GLU A 6 -5.03 9.80 8.17
N ALA A 7 -4.22 9.47 9.18
CA ALA A 7 -2.82 9.91 9.19
C ALA A 7 -1.98 9.00 8.28
N VAL A 8 -1.05 9.57 7.52
CA VAL A 8 -0.17 8.79 6.63
C VAL A 8 1.10 8.38 7.37
N VAL A 9 1.42 7.09 7.34
CA VAL A 9 2.65 6.53 7.91
C VAL A 9 3.61 6.20 6.77
N VAL A 10 4.79 6.83 6.78
CA VAL A 10 5.84 6.66 5.77
C VAL A 10 7.14 6.14 6.38
N GLU A 11 8.02 5.62 5.55
CA GLU A 11 9.29 5.06 6.01
C GLU A 11 10.30 6.14 6.43
N GLY A 12 10.54 7.10 5.52
CA GLY A 12 11.61 8.08 5.65
C GLY A 12 11.17 9.54 5.58
N ARG A 13 12.13 10.39 5.93
CA ARG A 13 11.98 11.85 5.90
C ARG A 13 11.65 12.40 4.52
N TYR A 14 12.25 11.83 3.48
CA TYR A 14 12.05 12.32 2.11
C TYR A 14 10.66 12.00 1.59
N ASP A 15 10.09 10.85 1.96
CA ASP A 15 8.70 10.49 1.65
C ASP A 15 7.74 11.48 2.30
N LYS A 16 7.99 11.85 3.56
CA LYS A 16 7.21 12.89 4.24
C LYS A 16 7.30 14.23 3.54
N ILE A 17 8.50 14.64 3.11
CA ILE A 17 8.70 15.90 2.37
C ILE A 17 7.90 15.86 1.07
N LYS A 18 7.98 14.75 0.32
CA LYS A 18 7.24 14.52 -0.92
C LYS A 18 5.73 14.60 -0.71
N LEU A 19 5.22 13.98 0.34
CA LEU A 19 3.78 13.97 0.64
C LEU A 19 3.24 15.32 1.13
N LYS A 20 4.06 16.15 1.78
CA LYS A 20 3.60 17.45 2.31
C LYS A 20 2.96 18.37 1.26
N SER A 21 3.36 18.27 -0.01
CA SER A 21 2.74 19.05 -1.11
C SER A 21 1.54 18.35 -1.75
N LEU A 22 1.30 17.08 -1.43
CA LEU A 22 0.29 16.25 -2.07
C LEU A 22 -0.93 16.03 -1.18
N VAL A 23 -0.74 15.87 0.13
CA VAL A 23 -1.81 15.52 1.08
C VAL A 23 -1.94 16.53 2.23
N ASP A 24 -3.18 16.90 2.54
CA ASP A 24 -3.56 17.59 3.77
C ASP A 24 -3.95 16.53 4.82
N ALA A 25 -2.93 15.99 5.48
CA ALA A 25 -3.07 15.00 6.54
C ALA A 25 -1.81 14.97 7.43
N PRO A 26 -1.91 14.53 8.70
CA PRO A 26 -0.71 14.27 9.50
C PRO A 26 0.15 13.19 8.87
N VAL A 27 1.46 13.42 8.77
CA VAL A 27 2.42 12.45 8.24
C VAL A 27 3.44 12.06 9.31
N ILE A 28 3.53 10.75 9.58
CA ILE A 28 4.38 10.14 10.62
C ILE A 28 5.46 9.30 9.95
N GLU A 29 6.70 9.45 10.39
CA GLU A 29 7.83 8.67 9.89
C GLU A 29 8.13 7.50 10.82
N THR A 30 8.32 6.30 10.28
CA THR A 30 8.81 5.15 11.05
C THR A 30 10.30 5.27 11.38
N ASN A 31 11.07 6.01 10.56
CA ASN A 31 12.54 6.04 10.56
C ASN A 31 13.12 4.66 10.24
N GLY A 32 12.62 4.05 9.16
CA GLY A 32 12.98 2.68 8.78
C GLY A 32 12.62 1.68 9.89
N PHE A 33 13.56 0.79 10.21
CA PHE A 33 13.38 -0.27 11.21
C PHE A 33 13.41 0.21 12.67
N ARG A 34 13.72 1.48 12.95
CA ARG A 34 13.71 2.00 14.33
C ARG A 34 12.34 1.83 15.00
N VAL A 35 11.25 1.83 14.22
CA VAL A 35 9.89 1.61 14.71
C VAL A 35 9.71 0.28 15.43
N PHE A 36 10.57 -0.73 15.20
CA PHE A 36 10.45 -2.05 15.85
C PHE A 36 10.80 -2.03 17.34
N SER A 37 11.80 -1.23 17.72
CA SER A 37 12.24 -1.08 19.12
C SER A 37 11.66 0.15 19.80
N ASP A 38 11.19 1.15 19.05
CA ASP A 38 10.65 2.41 19.57
C ASP A 38 9.21 2.25 20.09
N LYS A 39 9.07 1.90 21.38
CA LYS A 39 7.77 1.71 22.03
C LYS A 39 6.93 2.98 22.12
N GLU A 40 7.56 4.14 22.31
CA GLU A 40 6.86 5.42 22.35
C GLU A 40 6.22 5.73 21.00
N LYS A 41 6.97 5.52 19.90
CA LYS A 41 6.45 5.69 18.55
C LYS A 41 5.35 4.69 18.23
N GLN A 42 5.49 3.42 18.61
CA GLN A 42 4.43 2.42 18.46
C GLN A 42 3.15 2.85 19.17
N ASN A 43 3.26 3.36 20.39
CA ASN A 43 2.12 3.86 21.16
C ASN A 43 1.49 5.10 20.52
N LEU A 44 2.30 6.02 19.99
CA LEU A 44 1.82 7.18 19.24
C LEU A 44 1.03 6.74 17.99
N ILE A 45 1.58 5.83 17.19
CA ILE A 45 0.92 5.31 15.99
C ILE A 45 -0.42 4.65 16.35
N ARG A 46 -0.47 3.85 17.43
CA ARG A 46 -1.71 3.24 17.91
C ARG A 46 -2.76 4.27 18.29
N LYS A 47 -2.39 5.27 19.11
CA LYS A 47 -3.31 6.35 19.51
C LYS A 47 -3.86 7.11 18.31
N ILE A 48 -3.00 7.41 17.32
CA ILE A 48 -3.43 8.12 16.12
C ILE A 48 -4.37 7.26 15.27
N ALA A 49 -4.06 5.97 15.11
CA ALA A 49 -4.94 5.04 14.43
C ALA A 49 -6.30 4.92 15.13
N ASP A 50 -6.33 4.90 16.45
CA ASP A 50 -7.58 4.87 17.23
C ASP A 50 -8.44 6.13 17.02
N THR A 51 -7.81 7.30 16.87
CA THR A 51 -8.52 8.57 16.67
C THR A 51 -9.07 8.74 15.26
N ARG A 52 -8.30 8.36 14.22
CA ARG A 52 -8.65 8.71 12.83
C ARG A 52 -8.31 7.67 11.77
N GLY A 53 -7.77 6.53 12.17
CA GLY A 53 -7.17 5.56 11.26
C GLY A 53 -5.80 6.00 10.74
N ILE A 54 -5.08 5.04 10.16
CA ILE A 54 -3.80 5.28 9.49
C ILE A 54 -3.79 4.69 8.08
N LEU A 55 -3.08 5.36 7.19
CA LEU A 55 -2.75 4.89 5.85
C LEU A 55 -1.25 4.62 5.77
N VAL A 56 -0.86 3.37 5.56
CA VAL A 56 0.57 3.02 5.43
C VAL A 56 1.00 3.16 3.97
N LEU A 57 1.94 4.07 3.71
CA LEU A 57 2.57 4.34 2.41
C LEU A 57 4.09 4.17 2.55
N THR A 58 4.56 2.95 2.34
CA THR A 58 5.98 2.59 2.35
C THR A 58 6.50 2.31 0.95
N ASP A 59 7.82 2.22 0.81
CA ASP A 59 8.47 1.79 -0.42
C ASP A 59 7.98 0.40 -0.87
N SER A 60 8.03 0.16 -2.18
CA SER A 60 7.62 -1.10 -2.82
C SER A 60 8.71 -2.19 -2.77
N ASP A 61 9.61 -2.09 -1.80
CA ASP A 61 10.76 -2.98 -1.60
C ASP A 61 10.57 -3.89 -0.37
N GLY A 62 11.53 -4.78 -0.14
CA GLY A 62 11.50 -5.70 1.01
C GLY A 62 11.48 -4.99 2.37
N ALA A 63 12.14 -3.84 2.51
CA ALA A 63 12.17 -3.10 3.78
C ALA A 63 10.79 -2.51 4.11
N GLY A 64 10.16 -1.87 3.13
CA GLY A 64 8.80 -1.37 3.23
C GLY A 64 7.80 -2.47 3.57
N PHE A 65 7.96 -3.68 3.00
CA PHE A 65 7.11 -4.82 3.33
C PHE A 65 7.23 -5.27 4.78
N VAL A 66 8.45 -5.34 5.33
CA VAL A 66 8.67 -5.71 6.74
C VAL A 66 8.05 -4.68 7.68
N ILE A 67 8.25 -3.39 7.40
CA ILE A 67 7.66 -2.30 8.19
C ILE A 67 6.14 -2.34 8.14
N ARG A 68 5.55 -2.53 6.96
CA ARG A 68 4.10 -2.65 6.78
C ARG A 68 3.50 -3.80 7.57
N ASN A 69 4.12 -4.98 7.51
CA ASN A 69 3.66 -6.14 8.28
C ASN A 69 3.77 -5.94 9.78
N PHE A 70 4.84 -5.28 10.24
CA PHE A 70 4.99 -4.93 11.64
C PHE A 70 3.86 -4.00 12.11
N LEU A 71 3.57 -2.92 11.36
CA LEU A 71 2.50 -1.98 11.71
C LEU A 71 1.11 -2.65 11.76
N ARG A 72 0.85 -3.62 10.88
CA ARG A 72 -0.37 -4.44 10.92
C ARG A 72 -0.51 -5.27 12.20
N GLY A 73 0.59 -5.59 12.88
CA GLY A 73 0.57 -6.24 14.20
C GLY A 73 0.47 -5.26 15.37
N VAL A 74 0.77 -3.97 15.16
CA VAL A 74 0.77 -2.94 16.21
C VAL A 74 -0.62 -2.30 16.38
N VAL A 75 -1.39 -2.24 15.30
CA VAL A 75 -2.65 -1.50 15.17
C VAL A 75 -3.82 -2.44 14.82
N ASP A 76 -5.03 -2.09 15.27
CA ASP A 76 -6.26 -2.79 14.87
C ASP A 76 -6.44 -2.78 13.34
N LYS A 77 -6.77 -3.94 12.77
CA LYS A 77 -6.95 -4.14 11.32
C LYS A 77 -8.05 -3.25 10.72
N SER A 78 -9.07 -2.90 11.49
CA SER A 78 -10.15 -2.00 11.05
C SER A 78 -9.71 -0.54 10.91
N LYS A 79 -8.55 -0.18 11.47
CA LYS A 79 -8.04 1.20 11.55
C LYS A 79 -6.77 1.41 10.73
N ILE A 80 -6.34 0.41 9.98
CA ILE A 80 -5.14 0.44 9.13
C ILE A 80 -5.52 0.17 7.68
N LYS A 81 -5.24 1.14 6.82
CA LYS A 81 -5.33 1.02 5.36
C LYS A 81 -3.93 0.96 4.78
N HIS A 82 -3.82 0.39 3.58
CA HIS A 82 -2.55 0.13 2.93
C HIS A 82 -2.53 0.75 1.54
N CYS A 83 -1.68 1.76 1.35
CA CYS A 83 -1.40 2.32 0.03
C CYS A 83 -0.17 1.64 -0.55
N TYR A 84 -0.28 1.10 -1.76
CA TYR A 84 0.80 0.43 -2.48
C TYR A 84 1.22 1.31 -3.65
N ILE A 85 2.51 1.63 -3.70
CA ILE A 85 3.10 2.25 -4.89
C ILE A 85 3.63 1.16 -5.83
N PRO A 86 3.59 1.39 -7.15
CA PRO A 86 4.09 0.42 -8.12
C PRO A 86 5.60 0.26 -8.03
N GLN A 87 6.09 -0.94 -8.36
CA GLN A 87 7.53 -1.20 -8.47
C GLN A 87 8.08 -0.57 -9.75
N ILE A 88 8.72 0.59 -9.63
CA ILE A 88 9.33 1.31 -10.75
C ILE A 88 10.85 1.19 -10.64
N GLU A 89 11.50 0.63 -11.66
CA GLU A 89 12.96 0.62 -11.70
C GLU A 89 13.52 2.05 -11.80
N GLY A 90 14.50 2.35 -10.96
CA GLY A 90 15.14 3.66 -11.01
C GLY A 90 16.10 3.91 -9.85
N LYS A 91 16.50 5.16 -9.76
CA LYS A 91 17.35 5.68 -8.69
C LYS A 91 16.81 7.04 -8.28
N GLU A 92 16.62 7.24 -6.99
CA GLU A 92 16.24 8.54 -6.47
C GLU A 92 17.34 9.55 -6.77
N LYS A 93 16.97 10.76 -7.21
CA LYS A 93 17.93 11.78 -7.69
C LYS A 93 19.07 12.08 -6.70
N ARG A 94 18.78 11.97 -5.40
CA ARG A 94 19.75 12.21 -4.32
C ARG A 94 20.75 11.07 -4.10
N LYS A 95 20.46 9.84 -4.55
CA LYS A 95 21.33 8.69 -4.34
C LYS A 95 22.37 8.61 -5.47
N SER A 96 23.61 8.28 -5.13
CA SER A 96 24.68 8.05 -6.12
C SER A 96 24.47 6.73 -6.87
N GLN A 97 24.02 5.69 -6.16
CA GLN A 97 23.74 4.35 -6.68
C GLN A 97 22.26 3.97 -6.51
N LYS A 98 21.80 3.01 -7.32
CA LYS A 98 20.48 2.39 -7.18
C LYS A 98 20.36 1.74 -5.79
N GLY A 99 19.13 1.67 -5.26
CA GLY A 99 18.84 0.86 -4.07
C GLY A 99 19.14 -0.62 -4.31
N ARG A 100 19.14 -1.44 -3.25
CA ARG A 100 19.44 -2.88 -3.32
C ARG A 100 18.57 -3.62 -4.34
N GLU A 101 17.30 -3.23 -4.44
CA GLU A 101 16.33 -3.80 -5.38
C GLU A 101 16.24 -3.02 -6.70
N GLY A 102 16.95 -1.89 -6.83
CA GLY A 102 16.92 -1.07 -8.03
C GLY A 102 15.60 -0.34 -8.28
N LEU A 103 14.73 -0.28 -7.29
CA LEU A 103 13.42 0.35 -7.36
C LEU A 103 13.44 1.78 -6.78
N LEU A 104 12.54 2.62 -7.28
CA LEU A 104 12.27 3.94 -6.70
C LEU A 104 11.44 3.80 -5.42
N GLY A 105 11.92 4.39 -4.33
CA GLY A 105 11.08 4.67 -3.16
C GLY A 105 10.03 5.76 -3.44
N VAL A 106 9.12 5.97 -2.48
CA VAL A 106 8.02 6.94 -2.59
C VAL A 106 8.51 8.33 -3.00
N GLU A 107 9.65 8.79 -2.46
CA GLU A 107 10.25 10.09 -2.82
C GLU A 107 10.56 10.24 -4.33
N GLY A 108 10.87 9.13 -5.01
CA GLY A 108 11.25 9.10 -6.42
C GLY A 108 10.08 8.91 -7.38
N VAL A 109 8.90 8.52 -6.88
CA VAL A 109 7.69 8.30 -7.67
C VAL A 109 7.06 9.65 -8.07
N SER A 110 6.43 9.70 -9.24
CA SER A 110 5.74 10.91 -9.70
C SER A 110 4.52 11.21 -8.84
N ASP A 111 4.16 12.49 -8.75
CA ASP A 111 3.04 12.95 -7.91
C ASP A 111 1.72 12.30 -8.32
N ASP A 112 1.47 12.19 -9.63
CA ASP A 112 0.27 11.56 -10.17
C ASP A 112 0.13 10.09 -9.78
N ILE A 113 1.24 9.34 -9.77
CA ILE A 113 1.22 7.93 -9.36
C ILE A 113 0.91 7.82 -7.87
N ILE A 114 1.47 8.69 -7.02
CA ILE A 114 1.18 8.71 -5.58
C ILE A 114 -0.29 9.07 -5.34
N ILE A 115 -0.80 10.10 -6.01
CA ILE A 115 -2.20 10.54 -5.91
C ILE A 115 -3.15 9.42 -6.32
N ASN A 116 -2.90 8.77 -7.45
CA ASN A 116 -3.72 7.65 -7.93
C ASN A 116 -3.65 6.45 -6.98
N ALA A 117 -2.46 6.12 -6.46
CA ALA A 117 -2.30 5.07 -5.47
C ALA A 117 -3.10 5.37 -4.19
N ILE A 118 -3.09 6.61 -3.69
CA ILE A 118 -3.87 7.01 -2.51
C ILE A 118 -5.38 6.88 -2.78
N LYS A 119 -5.86 7.38 -3.92
CA LYS A 119 -7.27 7.24 -4.31
C LYS A 119 -7.72 5.78 -4.39
N ALA A 120 -6.83 4.92 -4.87
CA ALA A 120 -7.08 3.50 -5.01
C ALA A 120 -6.61 2.69 -3.77
N SER A 121 -6.32 3.34 -2.64
CA SER A 121 -5.93 2.67 -1.38
C SER A 121 -7.11 2.46 -0.42
N GLY A 122 -8.31 2.86 -0.83
CA GLY A 122 -9.49 2.92 0.03
C GLY A 122 -9.41 3.98 1.13
N ALA A 123 -8.43 4.89 1.08
CA ALA A 123 -8.32 6.01 2.03
C ALA A 123 -9.58 6.90 1.96
N THR A 124 -10.03 7.39 3.12
CA THR A 124 -11.22 8.25 3.15
C THR A 124 -10.80 9.68 2.80
N ILE A 125 -11.10 10.09 1.57
CA ILE A 125 -10.83 11.43 1.04
C ILE A 125 -11.99 12.35 1.41
N ILE A 126 -11.72 13.36 2.24
CA ILE A 126 -12.74 14.29 2.72
C ILE A 126 -13.20 15.16 1.54
N GLY A 127 -14.49 15.06 1.19
CA GLY A 127 -15.10 15.82 0.10
C GLY A 127 -15.30 15.03 -1.20
N GLU A 128 -14.91 13.75 -1.25
CA GLU A 128 -15.29 12.81 -2.30
C GLU A 128 -16.30 11.78 -1.71
N GLU A 129 -17.31 11.36 -2.47
CA GLU A 129 -18.21 10.28 -2.05
C GLU A 129 -17.44 8.95 -2.02
N GLU A 130 -17.57 8.18 -0.93
CA GLU A 130 -16.97 6.84 -0.85
C GLU A 130 -17.64 5.94 -1.90
N LYS A 131 -16.87 5.50 -2.91
CA LYS A 131 -17.34 4.46 -3.84
C LYS A 131 -17.53 3.16 -3.05
N MET A 132 -18.78 2.83 -2.72
CA MET A 132 -19.15 1.49 -2.29
C MET A 132 -19.03 0.54 -3.49
N SER A 133 -17.89 -0.14 -3.62
CA SER A 133 -17.77 -1.35 -4.44
C SER A 133 -17.96 -2.56 -3.55
N ASP A 134 -18.66 -3.59 -4.04
CA ASP A 134 -18.72 -4.89 -3.35
C ASP A 134 -17.31 -5.41 -3.09
N ASP A 135 -17.00 -5.71 -1.83
CA ASP A 135 -15.71 -6.25 -1.43
C ASP A 135 -15.47 -7.61 -2.11
N ILE A 136 -14.37 -7.72 -2.85
CA ILE A 136 -13.77 -8.96 -3.32
C ILE A 136 -13.45 -9.82 -2.10
N THR A 137 -13.85 -11.08 -2.15
CA THR A 137 -13.71 -12.02 -1.04
C THR A 137 -12.68 -13.11 -1.35
N LYS A 138 -12.27 -13.89 -0.33
CA LYS A 138 -11.41 -15.06 -0.54
C LYS A 138 -12.04 -16.15 -1.44
N PRO A 139 -13.34 -16.46 -1.30
CA PRO A 139 -14.03 -17.29 -2.27
C PRO A 139 -13.89 -16.80 -3.71
N ASP A 140 -14.00 -15.49 -3.95
CA ASP A 140 -13.80 -14.93 -5.30
C ASP A 140 -12.39 -15.23 -5.84
N LEU A 141 -11.36 -15.05 -5.01
CA LEU A 141 -9.99 -15.42 -5.39
C LEU A 141 -9.84 -16.91 -5.69
N PHE A 142 -10.60 -17.77 -5.03
CA PHE A 142 -10.57 -19.22 -5.28
C PHE A 142 -11.17 -19.53 -6.66
N TYR A 143 -12.34 -18.97 -6.96
CA TYR A 143 -13.00 -19.14 -8.25
C TYR A 143 -12.18 -18.53 -9.41
N LEU A 144 -11.42 -17.47 -9.16
CA LEU A 144 -10.49 -16.88 -10.11
C LEU A 144 -9.16 -17.64 -10.27
N GLY A 145 -8.97 -18.77 -9.57
CA GLY A 145 -7.74 -19.56 -9.63
C GLY A 145 -6.51 -18.86 -9.03
N LEU A 146 -6.72 -17.88 -8.14
CA LEU A 146 -5.68 -17.11 -7.45
C LEU A 146 -5.32 -17.69 -6.07
N THR A 147 -6.11 -18.63 -5.54
CA THR A 147 -5.83 -19.38 -4.31
C THR A 147 -6.37 -20.81 -4.39
N GLY A 148 -5.79 -21.75 -3.64
CA GLY A 148 -6.29 -23.12 -3.50
C GLY A 148 -6.06 -24.06 -4.69
N ALA A 149 -5.69 -23.55 -5.87
CA ALA A 149 -5.33 -24.35 -7.05
C ALA A 149 -3.81 -24.56 -7.17
N GLU A 150 -3.39 -25.62 -7.87
CA GLU A 150 -1.98 -25.96 -8.11
C GLU A 150 -1.19 -24.81 -8.79
N ASN A 151 -1.84 -24.10 -9.71
CA ASN A 151 -1.26 -22.95 -10.41
C ASN A 151 -1.46 -21.59 -9.71
N ALA A 152 -2.05 -21.57 -8.50
CA ALA A 152 -2.48 -20.32 -7.86
C ALA A 152 -1.33 -19.35 -7.58
N GLU A 153 -0.15 -19.84 -7.18
CA GLU A 153 1.01 -18.98 -6.94
C GLU A 153 1.49 -18.29 -8.22
N LYS A 154 1.56 -19.04 -9.33
CA LYS A 154 1.95 -18.52 -10.64
C LYS A 154 0.95 -17.47 -11.13
N ASN A 155 -0.34 -17.75 -10.98
CA ASN A 155 -1.42 -16.84 -11.34
C ASN A 155 -1.37 -15.54 -10.53
N ARG A 156 -1.15 -15.62 -9.20
CA ARG A 156 -0.96 -14.43 -8.36
C ARG A 156 0.23 -13.60 -8.82
N LYS A 157 1.39 -14.22 -9.06
CA LYS A 157 2.58 -13.49 -9.52
C LYS A 157 2.33 -12.80 -10.87
N LYS A 158 1.66 -13.48 -11.81
CA LYS A 158 1.31 -12.93 -13.12
C LYS A 158 0.35 -11.74 -12.99
N LEU A 159 -0.71 -11.88 -12.20
CA LEU A 159 -1.66 -10.80 -11.94
C LEU A 159 -0.97 -9.61 -11.26
N LEU A 160 -0.25 -9.84 -10.15
CA LEU A 160 0.46 -8.80 -9.41
C LEU A 160 1.43 -8.03 -10.31
N SER A 161 2.22 -8.76 -11.11
CA SER A 161 3.13 -8.14 -12.09
C SER A 161 2.39 -7.29 -13.12
N TYR A 162 1.26 -7.78 -13.65
CA TYR A 162 0.45 -7.01 -14.62
C TYR A 162 -0.11 -5.73 -14.01
N LEU A 163 -0.55 -5.79 -12.75
CA LEU A 163 -1.08 -4.65 -12.01
C LEU A 163 0.02 -3.74 -11.45
N ASN A 164 1.30 -4.03 -11.72
CA ASN A 164 2.47 -3.38 -11.12
C ASN A 164 2.45 -3.39 -9.58
N LEU A 165 1.79 -4.38 -8.98
CA LEU A 165 1.77 -4.62 -7.54
C LEU A 165 2.94 -5.52 -7.13
N PRO A 166 3.42 -5.42 -5.88
CA PRO A 166 4.55 -6.24 -5.42
C PRO A 166 4.25 -7.74 -5.58
N SER A 167 5.08 -8.43 -6.36
CA SER A 167 4.85 -9.85 -6.73
C SER A 167 4.93 -10.82 -5.55
N TYR A 168 5.48 -10.37 -4.42
CA TYR A 168 5.62 -11.13 -3.17
C TYR A 168 4.44 -10.94 -2.19
N LEU A 169 3.36 -10.24 -2.56
CA LEU A 169 2.20 -10.08 -1.68
C LEU A 169 1.59 -11.46 -1.32
N SER A 170 1.43 -11.70 -0.01
CA SER A 170 0.63 -12.83 0.50
C SER A 170 -0.81 -12.74 0.02
N THR A 171 -1.55 -13.86 -0.05
CA THR A 171 -2.96 -13.87 -0.50
C THR A 171 -3.84 -12.86 0.24
N ASN A 172 -3.67 -12.70 1.55
CA ASN A 172 -4.43 -11.72 2.33
C ASN A 172 -4.03 -10.27 1.98
N ALA A 173 -2.73 -10.01 1.81
CA ALA A 173 -2.27 -8.66 1.44
C ALA A 173 -2.66 -8.28 0.01
N MET A 174 -2.62 -9.25 -0.91
CA MET A 174 -3.14 -9.11 -2.26
C MET A 174 -4.65 -8.84 -2.24
N LEU A 175 -5.43 -9.61 -1.48
CA LEU A 175 -6.88 -9.37 -1.35
C LEU A 175 -7.18 -7.95 -0.86
N THR A 176 -6.49 -7.50 0.19
CA THR A 176 -6.64 -6.12 0.66
C THR A 176 -6.29 -5.12 -0.43
N ALA A 177 -5.17 -5.30 -1.15
CA ALA A 177 -4.79 -4.41 -2.24
C ALA A 177 -5.86 -4.41 -3.36
N LEU A 178 -6.36 -5.58 -3.76
CA LEU A 178 -7.36 -5.71 -4.81
C LEU A 178 -8.68 -5.01 -4.42
N ASN A 179 -9.14 -5.16 -3.18
CA ASN A 179 -10.33 -4.45 -2.67
C ASN A 179 -10.18 -2.92 -2.66
N CYS A 180 -8.96 -2.43 -2.52
CA CYS A 180 -8.72 -1.00 -2.59
C CYS A 180 -8.71 -0.48 -4.04
N LEU A 181 -8.21 -1.30 -4.98
CA LEU A 181 -7.87 -0.87 -6.34
C LEU A 181 -8.95 -1.20 -7.39
N TYR A 182 -9.72 -2.26 -7.19
CA TYR A 182 -10.61 -2.84 -8.20
C TYR A 182 -11.92 -3.32 -7.58
N SER A 183 -13.01 -3.23 -8.35
CA SER A 183 -14.24 -3.97 -8.09
C SER A 183 -14.09 -5.45 -8.49
N LEU A 184 -14.98 -6.30 -7.99
CA LEU A 184 -15.04 -7.72 -8.40
C LEU A 184 -15.21 -7.89 -9.93
N GLY A 185 -16.01 -7.03 -10.57
CA GLY A 185 -16.22 -7.07 -12.02
C GLY A 185 -14.97 -6.71 -12.81
N GLU A 186 -14.24 -5.66 -12.39
CA GLU A 186 -12.96 -5.29 -13.00
C GLU A 186 -11.91 -6.38 -12.82
N LEU A 187 -11.83 -6.98 -11.63
CA LEU A 187 -10.90 -8.07 -11.36
C LEU A 187 -11.21 -9.30 -12.26
N LYS A 188 -12.47 -9.69 -12.41
CA LYS A 188 -12.88 -10.79 -13.31
C LYS A 188 -12.41 -10.55 -14.74
N ASN A 189 -12.68 -9.36 -15.28
CA ASN A 189 -12.25 -8.98 -16.63
C ASN A 189 -10.73 -8.98 -16.80
N LEU A 190 -9.98 -8.58 -15.77
CA LEU A 190 -8.51 -8.64 -15.78
C LEU A 190 -8.04 -10.10 -15.80
N CYS A 191 -8.59 -10.94 -14.93
CA CYS A 191 -8.23 -12.36 -14.87
C CYS A 191 -8.50 -13.09 -16.18
N GLU A 192 -9.64 -12.88 -16.84
CA GLU A 192 -9.95 -13.49 -18.15
C GLU A 192 -8.95 -13.09 -19.26
N LYS A 193 -8.37 -11.89 -19.18
CA LYS A 193 -7.39 -11.41 -20.17
C LYS A 193 -5.98 -11.93 -19.90
N ILE A 194 -5.66 -12.25 -18.65
CA ILE A 194 -4.27 -12.43 -18.20
C ILE A 194 -3.98 -13.88 -17.80
N LEU A 195 -4.93 -14.62 -17.25
CA LEU A 195 -4.71 -15.98 -16.72
C LEU A 195 -5.08 -17.03 -17.76
#